data_AF-A0A971NCP9-F1
#
_entry.id   AF-A0A971NCP9-F1
#
_cell.length_a   1.000
_cell.length_b   1.000
_cell.length_c   1.000
_cell.angle_alpha   90.00
_cell.angle_beta   90.00
_cell.angle_gamma   90.00
#
_symmetry.space_group_name_H-M   'P 1'
#
loop_
_entity.id
_entity.type
_entity.pdbx_description
1 polymer ?
#
loop_
_entity_poly.entity_id
_entity_poly.type
_entity_poly.pdbx_seq_one_letter_code
_entity_poly.pdbx_strand_id
1 'polypeptide(L)'
;MSEKSTSIAKPARFRDYLIILIAITIWSASFAGMKVALEQAHPMVVLWMRLGISIPFLFVGAYLQKTFRLPSKNELWPLLIMSFQGIFLVLGLQNYAMKTASASTANWIIICSPAFVALLGWLFLKEKISNMGFIGLLIS
;
A
#
# COMPACT_ATOMS: atom_id res chain seq x y z
N MET A 1 1.57 18.61 34.19
CA MET A 1 2.86 17.92 34.07
C MET A 1 2.57 16.42 34.08
N SER A 2 2.43 15.79 32.91
CA SER A 2 2.28 14.33 32.81
C SER A 2 2.62 13.83 31.41
N GLU A 3 3.59 12.91 31.36
CA GLU A 3 3.85 11.87 30.37
C GLU A 3 4.05 12.26 28.89
N LYS A 4 5.28 12.68 28.57
CA LYS A 4 5.91 12.26 27.31
C LYS A 4 6.41 10.82 27.47
N SER A 5 5.55 9.83 27.17
CA SER A 5 6.02 8.48 26.87
C SER A 5 6.68 8.49 25.49
N THR A 6 7.95 8.87 25.45
CA THR A 6 8.80 8.59 24.29
C THR A 6 9.13 7.10 24.31
N SER A 7 8.24 6.29 23.74
CA SER A 7 8.57 4.93 23.33
C SER A 7 9.73 5.00 22.34
N ILE A 8 10.96 4.83 22.83
CA ILE A 8 12.17 4.72 22.01
C ILE A 8 11.95 3.48 21.12
N ALA A 9 11.72 3.71 19.83
CA ALA A 9 11.59 2.62 18.86
C ALA A 9 12.85 1.75 18.94
N LYS A 10 12.68 0.45 19.16
CA LYS A 10 13.81 -0.49 19.21
C LYS A 10 14.56 -0.42 17.88
N PRO A 11 15.91 -0.42 17.88
CA PRO A 11 16.67 -0.41 16.65
C PRO A 11 16.31 -1.64 15.80
N ALA A 12 16.07 -1.41 14.51
CA ALA A 12 15.76 -2.48 13.57
C ALA A 12 16.90 -3.50 13.54
N ARG A 13 16.55 -4.79 13.60
CA ARG A 13 17.52 -5.88 13.54
C ARG A 13 17.81 -6.23 12.08
N PHE A 14 18.95 -6.86 11.81
CA PHE A 14 19.31 -7.34 10.47
C PHE A 14 18.18 -8.17 9.80
N ARG A 15 17.50 -9.00 10.60
CA ARG A 15 16.33 -9.78 10.15
C ARG A 15 15.21 -8.91 9.59
N ASP A 16 14.95 -7.75 10.18
CA ASP A 16 13.85 -6.87 9.77
C ASP A 16 14.14 -6.27 8.39
N TYR A 17 15.39 -5.86 8.15
CA TYR A 17 15.85 -5.41 6.83
C TYR A 17 15.72 -6.51 5.78
N LEU A 18 16.06 -7.76 6.12
CA LEU A 18 15.92 -8.89 5.20
C LEU A 18 14.46 -9.17 4.84
N ILE A 19 13.56 -9.11 5.83
CA ILE A 19 12.11 -9.27 5.60
C ILE A 19 11.58 -8.18 4.67
N ILE A 20 11.95 -6.92 4.93
CA ILE A 20 11.54 -5.78 4.10
C ILE A 20 12.07 -5.91 2.67
N LEU A 21 13.35 -6.28 2.50
CA LEU A 21 13.96 -6.48 1.19
C LEU A 21 13.20 -7.53 0.39
N ILE A 22 12.96 -8.71 0.99
CA ILE A 22 12.20 -9.79 0.35
C ILE A 22 10.79 -9.32 -0.01
N ALA A 23 10.11 -8.64 0.90
CA ALA A 23 8.75 -8.14 0.66
C ALA A 23 8.70 -7.16 -0.52
N ILE A 24 9.62 -6.20 -0.59
CA ILE A 24 9.69 -5.22 -1.68
C ILE A 24 10.08 -5.89 -2.99
N THR A 25 11.02 -6.84 -2.99
CA THR A 25 11.39 -7.57 -4.20
C THR A 25 10.22 -8.37 -4.77
N ILE A 26 9.49 -9.11 -3.92
CA ILE A 26 8.31 -9.89 -4.34
C ILE A 26 7.22 -8.95 -4.87
N TRP A 27 6.97 -7.85 -4.16
CA TRP A 27 5.96 -6.88 -4.57
C TRP A 27 6.33 -6.23 -5.91
N SER A 28 7.57 -5.79 -6.09
CA SER A 28 8.07 -5.20 -7.34
C SER A 28 8.05 -6.19 -8.52
N ALA A 29 8.40 -7.46 -8.28
CA ALA A 29 8.33 -8.50 -9.31
C ALA A 29 6.88 -8.75 -9.79
N SER A 30 5.88 -8.52 -8.92
CA SER A 30 4.47 -8.69 -9.28
C SER A 30 4.01 -7.74 -10.40
N PHE A 31 4.65 -6.58 -10.58
CA PHE A 31 4.34 -5.65 -11.67
C PHE A 31 4.67 -6.23 -13.05
N ALA A 32 5.77 -6.98 -13.16
CA ALA A 32 6.11 -7.67 -14.40
C ALA A 32 5.06 -8.73 -14.74
N GLY A 33 4.65 -9.54 -13.77
CA GLY A 33 3.56 -10.51 -13.92
C GLY A 33 2.23 -9.85 -14.27
N MET A 34 1.94 -8.69 -13.68
CA MET A 34 0.73 -7.93 -13.99
C MET A 34 0.72 -7.45 -15.45
N LYS A 35 1.85 -6.99 -15.98
CA LYS A 35 1.98 -6.59 -17.38
C LYS A 35 1.58 -7.72 -18.33
N VAL A 36 2.11 -8.92 -18.09
CA VAL A 36 1.79 -10.12 -18.87
C VAL A 36 0.30 -10.49 -18.75
N ALA A 37 -0.27 -10.40 -17.54
CA ALA A 37 -1.70 -10.67 -17.34
C ALA A 37 -2.60 -9.67 -18.08
N LEU A 38 -2.19 -8.40 -18.15
CA LEU A 38 -2.93 -7.32 -18.83
C LEU A 38 -2.86 -7.39 -20.36
N GLU A 39 -1.91 -8.14 -20.92
CA GLU A 39 -1.86 -8.44 -22.35
C GLU A 39 -2.96 -9.43 -22.76
N GLN A 40 -3.35 -10.31 -21.83
CA GLN A 40 -4.31 -11.39 -22.09
C GLN A 40 -5.72 -11.11 -21.57
N ALA A 41 -5.86 -10.18 -20.61
CA ALA A 41 -7.13 -9.91 -19.94
C ALA A 41 -7.40 -8.42 -19.71
N HIS A 42 -8.68 -8.08 -19.58
CA HIS A 42 -9.10 -6.71 -19.26
C HIS A 42 -8.61 -6.28 -17.86
N PRO A 43 -8.17 -5.02 -17.64
CA PRO A 43 -7.67 -4.53 -16.34
C PRO A 43 -8.54 -4.84 -15.13
N MET A 44 -9.86 -4.75 -15.29
CA MET A 44 -10.82 -5.06 -14.23
C MET A 44 -10.89 -6.55 -13.91
N VAL A 45 -10.72 -7.44 -14.90
CA VAL A 45 -10.68 -8.89 -14.66
C VAL A 45 -9.45 -9.24 -13.84
N VAL A 46 -8.30 -8.68 -14.21
CA VAL A 46 -7.04 -8.85 -13.46
C VAL A 46 -7.16 -8.31 -12.03
N LEU A 47 -7.85 -7.18 -11.83
CA LEU A 47 -8.12 -6.62 -10.50
C LEU A 47 -8.97 -7.58 -9.65
N TRP A 48 -10.09 -8.06 -10.20
CA TRP A 48 -10.98 -8.99 -9.50
C TRP A 48 -10.27 -10.30 -9.16
N MET A 49 -9.46 -10.83 -10.07
CA MET A 49 -8.63 -12.00 -9.79
C MET A 49 -7.65 -11.73 -8.65
N ARG A 50 -6.95 -10.59 -8.66
CA ARG A 50 -6.00 -10.23 -7.58
C ARG A 50 -6.70 -10.13 -6.22
N LEU A 51 -7.86 -9.47 -6.17
CA LEU A 51 -8.66 -9.35 -4.95
C LEU A 51 -9.19 -10.72 -4.50
N GLY A 52 -9.71 -11.53 -5.43
CA GLY A 52 -10.22 -12.87 -5.15
C GLY A 52 -9.14 -13.82 -4.61
N ILE A 53 -7.95 -13.80 -5.21
CA ILE A 53 -6.79 -14.58 -4.72
C ILE A 53 -6.36 -14.09 -3.34
N SER A 54 -6.47 -12.80 -3.04
CA SER A 54 -6.07 -12.26 -1.73
C SER A 54 -6.94 -12.77 -0.58
N ILE A 55 -8.20 -13.11 -0.82
CA ILE A 55 -9.15 -13.57 0.21
C ILE A 55 -8.63 -14.79 1.00
N PRO A 56 -8.24 -15.93 0.38
CA PRO A 56 -7.72 -17.07 1.13
C PRO A 56 -6.42 -16.76 1.87
N PHE A 57 -5.51 -15.96 1.30
CA PHE A 57 -4.27 -15.58 2.00
C PHE A 57 -4.54 -14.73 3.24
N LEU A 58 -5.45 -13.74 3.12
CA LEU A 58 -5.87 -12.91 4.25
C LEU A 58 -6.59 -13.75 5.31
N PHE A 59 -7.45 -14.69 4.89
CA PHE A 59 -8.14 -15.59 5.80
C PHE A 59 -7.17 -16.50 6.57
N VAL A 60 -6.22 -17.14 5.88
CA VAL A 60 -5.19 -17.96 6.52
C VAL A 60 -4.34 -17.12 7.49
N GLY A 61 -3.94 -15.91 7.08
CA GLY A 61 -3.20 -15.00 7.94
C GLY A 61 -3.97 -14.61 9.21
N ALA A 62 -5.25 -14.24 9.07
CA ALA A 62 -6.12 -13.90 10.20
C ALA A 62 -6.38 -15.10 11.12
N TYR A 63 -6.53 -16.30 10.55
CA TYR A 63 -6.71 -17.53 11.30
C TYR A 63 -5.46 -17.89 12.13
N LEU A 64 -4.28 -17.88 11.50
CA LEU A 64 -3.01 -18.17 12.18
C LEU A 64 -2.70 -17.16 13.30
N GLN A 65 -3.04 -15.89 13.09
CA GLN A 65 -2.87 -14.84 14.09
C GLN A 65 -3.98 -14.83 15.17
N LYS A 66 -5.04 -15.63 15.00
CA LYS A 66 -6.23 -15.64 15.86
C LYS A 66 -6.89 -14.26 15.99
N THR A 67 -6.80 -13.44 14.94
CA THR A 67 -7.35 -12.08 14.87
C THR A 67 -8.62 -11.99 14.04
N PHE A 68 -9.16 -13.14 13.60
CA PHE A 68 -10.38 -13.17 12.79
C PHE A 68 -11.56 -12.57 13.56
N ARG A 69 -12.07 -11.45 13.04
CA ARG A 69 -13.23 -10.72 13.56
C ARG A 69 -14.00 -10.16 12.38
N LEU A 70 -15.33 -10.35 12.39
CA LEU A 70 -16.21 -9.68 11.45
C LEU A 70 -16.47 -8.23 11.92
N PRO A 71 -16.44 -7.25 11.01
CA PRO A 71 -16.74 -5.87 11.35
C PRO A 71 -18.20 -5.71 11.79
N SER A 72 -18.42 -4.83 12.76
CA SER A 72 -19.77 -4.43 13.17
C SER A 72 -20.46 -3.59 12.08
N LYS A 73 -21.79 -3.48 12.14
CA LYS A 73 -22.58 -2.66 11.18
C LYS A 73 -22.10 -1.21 11.10
N ASN A 74 -21.58 -0.66 12.21
CA ASN A 74 -21.09 0.72 12.29
C ASN A 74 -19.69 0.88 11.67
N GLU A 75 -18.89 -0.20 11.63
CA GLU A 75 -17.56 -0.21 11.02
C GLU A 75 -17.63 -0.56 9.53
N LEU A 76 -18.68 -1.26 9.09
CA LEU A 76 -18.81 -1.74 7.73
C LEU A 76 -18.78 -0.61 6.70
N TRP A 77 -19.54 0.47 6.93
CA TRP A 77 -19.59 1.61 6.01
C TRP A 77 -18.23 2.32 5.86
N PRO A 78 -17.55 2.73 6.96
CA PRO A 78 -16.18 3.26 6.87
C PRO A 78 -15.21 2.31 6.17
N LEU A 79 -15.26 1.01 6.49
CA LEU A 79 -14.37 0.02 5.89
C LEU A 79 -14.59 -0.14 4.39
N LEU A 80 -15.84 -0.09 3.92
CA LEU A 80 -16.14 -0.14 2.49
C LEU A 80 -15.60 1.08 1.76
N ILE A 81 -15.78 2.28 2.31
CA ILE A 81 -15.26 3.52 1.72
C ILE A 81 -13.73 3.51 1.69
N MET A 82 -13.09 3.14 2.80
CA MET A 82 -11.63 3.03 2.89
C MET A 82 -11.06 1.97 1.96
N SER A 83 -11.71 0.80 1.86
CA SER A 83 -11.25 -0.26 0.96
C SER A 83 -11.47 0.10 -0.50
N PHE A 84 -12.58 0.76 -0.82
CA PHE A 84 -12.85 1.24 -2.17
C PHE A 84 -11.80 2.29 -2.59
N GLN A 85 -11.57 3.31 -1.76
CA GLN A 85 -10.59 4.35 -2.07
C GLN A 85 -9.15 3.83 -2.03
N GLY A 86 -8.78 3.12 -0.96
CA GLY A 86 -7.40 2.77 -0.66
C GLY A 86 -6.89 1.52 -1.39
N ILE A 87 -7.78 0.61 -1.77
CA ILE A 87 -7.39 -0.63 -2.45
C ILE A 87 -7.99 -0.67 -3.85
N PHE A 88 -9.32 -0.60 -3.99
CA PHE A 88 -9.95 -0.82 -5.29
C PHE A 88 -9.55 0.25 -6.32
N LEU A 89 -9.66 1.53 -5.98
CA LEU A 89 -9.29 2.63 -6.90
C LEU A 89 -7.79 2.62 -7.18
N VAL A 90 -6.94 2.47 -6.16
CA VAL A 90 -5.48 2.45 -6.34
C VAL A 90 -5.06 1.32 -7.26
N LEU A 91 -5.55 0.09 -7.03
CA LEU A 91 -5.20 -1.06 -7.85
C LEU A 91 -5.84 -1.02 -9.23
N GLY A 92 -7.08 -0.53 -9.34
CA GLY A 92 -7.76 -0.35 -10.62
C GLY A 92 -7.03 0.65 -11.51
N LEU A 93 -6.73 1.84 -10.98
CA LEU A 93 -5.96 2.87 -11.69
C LEU A 93 -4.56 2.37 -12.04
N GLN A 94 -3.91 1.64 -11.13
CA GLN A 94 -2.63 1.00 -11.38
C GLN A 94 -2.69 0.02 -12.56
N ASN A 95 -3.73 -0.83 -12.63
CA ASN A 95 -3.89 -1.76 -13.75
C ASN A 95 -4.12 -1.04 -15.07
N TYR A 96 -4.92 0.03 -15.08
CA TYR A 96 -5.12 0.85 -16.26
C TYR A 96 -3.83 1.57 -16.68
N ALA A 97 -3.09 2.13 -15.73
CA ALA A 97 -1.80 2.76 -15.97
C ALA A 97 -0.78 1.76 -16.52
N MET A 98 -0.72 0.53 -15.99
CA MET A 98 0.16 -0.52 -16.50
C MET A 98 -0.25 -1.05 -17.88
N LYS A 99 -1.52 -0.91 -18.27
CA LYS A 99 -1.94 -1.27 -19.63
C LYS A 99 -1.35 -0.30 -20.65
N THR A 100 -1.32 1.00 -20.35
CA THR A 100 -0.87 2.04 -21.29
C THR A 100 0.61 2.42 -21.14
N ALA A 101 1.17 2.32 -19.93
CA ALA A 101 2.55 2.66 -19.64
C ALA A 101 3.44 1.41 -19.52
N SER A 102 4.76 1.60 -19.59
CA SER A 102 5.72 0.55 -19.24
C SER A 102 5.71 0.29 -17.73
N ALA A 103 6.13 -0.90 -17.29
CA ALA A 103 6.25 -1.22 -15.87
C ALA A 103 7.18 -0.23 -15.14
N SER A 104 8.28 0.17 -15.79
CA SER A 104 9.21 1.16 -15.26
C SER A 104 8.58 2.54 -15.09
N THR A 105 7.83 3.02 -16.09
CA THR A 105 7.15 4.32 -16.02
C THR A 105 6.08 4.35 -14.93
N ALA A 106 5.28 3.28 -14.81
CA ALA A 106 4.28 3.17 -13.76
C ALA A 106 4.93 3.17 -12.36
N ASN A 107 6.06 2.49 -12.20
CA ASN A 107 6.78 2.44 -10.93
C ASN A 107 7.33 3.81 -10.51
N TRP A 108 7.89 4.60 -11.45
CA TRP A 108 8.32 5.97 -11.16
C TRP A 108 7.20 6.85 -10.62
N ILE A 109 5.99 6.74 -11.20
CA ILE A 109 4.82 7.48 -10.73
C ILE A 109 4.42 7.04 -9.31
N ILE A 110 4.47 5.74 -9.03
CA ILE A 110 4.13 5.19 -7.70
C ILE A 110 5.13 5.65 -6.64
N ILE A 111 6.42 5.76 -6.96
CA ILE A 111 7.45 6.22 -6.03
C ILE A 111 7.21 7.68 -5.62
N CYS A 112 6.57 8.51 -6.45
CA CYS A 112 6.18 9.87 -6.07
C CYS A 112 5.01 9.93 -5.06
N SER A 113 4.34 8.82 -4.76
CA SER A 113 3.17 8.79 -3.86
C SER A 113 3.41 9.40 -2.47
N PRO A 114 4.55 9.14 -1.77
CA PRO A 114 4.82 9.74 -0.47
C PRO A 114 4.88 11.27 -0.53
N ALA A 115 5.37 11.85 -1.64
CA ALA A 115 5.38 13.29 -1.84
C ALA A 115 3.98 13.87 -2.01
N PHE A 116 3.13 13.21 -2.80
CA PHE A 116 1.73 13.60 -2.90
C PHE A 116 0.99 13.46 -1.57
N VAL A 117 1.21 12.37 -0.83
CA VAL A 117 0.59 12.16 0.49
C VAL A 117 1.02 13.24 1.47
N ALA A 118 2.32 13.59 1.53
CA ALA A 118 2.80 14.65 2.40
C ALA A 118 2.24 16.03 2.02
N LEU A 119 2.16 16.33 0.73
CA LEU A 119 1.56 17.57 0.23
C LEU A 119 0.07 17.67 0.59
N LEU A 120 -0.68 16.59 0.37
CA LEU A 120 -2.10 16.53 0.69
C LEU A 120 -2.35 16.57 2.20
N GLY A 121 -1.51 15.92 3.01
CA GLY A 121 -1.55 15.98 4.47
C GLY A 121 -1.31 17.40 4.99
N TRP A 122 -0.32 18.11 4.42
CA TRP A 122 -0.11 19.52 4.72
C TRP A 122 -1.30 20.40 4.31
N LEU A 123 -1.88 20.17 3.13
CA LEU A 123 -2.96 20.99 2.59
C LEU A 123 -4.31 20.78 3.31
N PHE A 124 -4.73 19.53 3.51
CA PHE A 124 -6.05 19.19 4.04
C PHE A 124 -6.05 18.95 5.55
N LEU A 125 -5.02 18.29 6.09
CA LEU A 125 -4.91 17.97 7.51
C LEU A 125 -4.11 19.00 8.31
N LYS A 126 -3.47 19.97 7.62
CA LYS A 126 -2.60 21.00 8.22
C LYS A 126 -1.44 20.41 9.02
N GLU A 127 -0.95 19.24 8.60
CA GLU A 127 0.21 18.59 9.21
C GLU A 127 1.49 19.38 8.94
N LYS A 128 2.34 19.55 9.96
CA LYS A 128 3.63 20.24 9.82
C LYS A 128 4.69 19.26 9.32
N ILE A 129 5.26 19.53 8.15
CA ILE A 129 6.39 18.77 7.62
C ILE A 129 7.66 19.25 8.34
N SER A 130 8.36 18.34 9.01
CA SER A 130 9.65 18.65 9.65
C SER A 130 10.76 18.78 8.61
N ASN A 131 11.83 19.52 8.91
CA ASN A 131 12.97 19.69 7.99
C ASN A 131 13.60 18.34 7.59
N MET A 132 13.64 17.37 8.52
CA MET A 132 14.12 16.01 8.23
C MET A 132 13.14 15.25 7.33
N GLY A 133 11.84 15.43 7.54
CA GLY A 133 10.81 14.87 6.65
C GLY A 133 10.88 15.44 5.23
N PHE A 134 11.20 16.72 5.10
CA PHE A 134 11.42 17.37 3.80
C PHE A 134 12.65 16.82 3.06
N ILE A 135 13.77 16.62 3.77
CA ILE A 135 14.96 15.97 3.18
C ILE A 135 14.64 14.52 2.78
N GLY A 136 13.90 13.78 3.62
CA GLY A 136 13.43 12.44 3.29
C GLY A 136 12.59 12.42 2.01
N LEU A 137 11.69 13.38 1.84
CA LEU A 137 10.87 13.56 0.65
C LEU A 137 11.68 13.84 -0.63
N LEU A 138 12.80 14.56 -0.53
CA LEU A 138 13.67 14.82 -1.67
C LEU A 138 14.50 13.62 -2.10
N ILE A 139 14.80 12.70 -1.16
CA ILE A 139 15.62 11.51 -1.42
C ILE A 139 14.76 10.31 -1.84
N SER A 140 13.49 10.27 -1.43
CA SER A 140 12.56 9.14 -1.62
C SER A 140 12.10 8.94 -3.05
#